data_AF-A0A1Z9QPX9-F1
#
_entry.id   AF-A0A1Z9QPX9-F1
#
_cell.length_a   1.000
_cell.length_b   1.000
_cell.length_c   1.000
_cell.angle_alpha   90.00
_cell.angle_beta   90.00
_cell.angle_gamma   90.00
#
_symmetry.space_group_name_H-M   'P 1'
#
loop_
_entity.id
_entity.type
_entity.pdbx_description
1 polymer ?
#
loop_
_entity_poly.entity_id
_entity_poly.type
_entity_poly.pdbx_seq_one_letter_code
_entity_poly.pdbx_strand_id
1 'polypeptide(L)'
;MFALPNFGHGDSMEYLCIFLALVGLWLLGTWYYRAQQLKELSLRSTAEFGELKRQLTNRHVIVTHLADSIPGSFDPNFERQKLREVSQTAEDSLSIIDPRRPSADQIREFACRERELLILTRELVNSIKTEDELSRAHLVTSCIEGLDRANAQIGNHTSIYNTSALAYQNTKRTSFLRQRKSKEEFTIFDIED
;
A
#
# COMPACT_ATOMS: atom_id res chain seq x y z
N MET A 1 -19.44 -19.36 -67.17
CA MET A 1 -20.54 -20.03 -66.45
C MET A 1 -20.02 -20.37 -65.06
N PHE A 2 -20.09 -19.41 -64.13
CA PHE A 2 -19.69 -19.62 -62.74
C PHE A 2 -20.97 -19.78 -61.93
N ALA A 3 -21.22 -21.02 -61.48
CA ALA A 3 -22.30 -21.30 -60.54
C ALA A 3 -21.89 -20.75 -59.18
N LEU A 4 -22.57 -19.69 -58.73
CA LEU A 4 -22.57 -19.33 -57.32
C LEU A 4 -23.29 -20.45 -56.55
N PRO A 5 -22.70 -21.00 -55.47
CA PRO A 5 -23.42 -21.95 -54.65
C PRO A 5 -24.62 -21.24 -54.03
N ASN A 6 -25.80 -21.78 -54.32
CA ASN A 6 -27.06 -21.34 -53.76
C ASN A 6 -27.08 -21.82 -52.29
N PHE A 7 -26.49 -21.03 -51.40
CA PHE A 7 -26.61 -21.27 -49.96
C PHE A 7 -28.07 -21.01 -49.57
N GLY A 8 -28.79 -22.09 -49.25
CA GLY A 8 -30.13 -22.00 -48.70
C GLY A 8 -30.12 -21.10 -47.47
N HIS A 9 -31.07 -20.16 -47.39
CA HIS A 9 -31.18 -19.17 -46.31
C HIS A 9 -31.15 -19.78 -44.88
N GLY A 10 -31.53 -21.06 -44.74
CA GLY A 10 -31.50 -21.82 -43.48
C GLY A 10 -30.08 -22.14 -42.98
N ASP A 11 -29.22 -22.68 -43.85
CA ASP A 11 -27.87 -23.10 -43.46
C ASP A 11 -26.99 -21.90 -43.06
N SER A 12 -27.12 -20.77 -43.78
CA SER A 12 -26.39 -19.54 -43.46
C SER A 12 -26.75 -18.95 -42.08
N MET A 13 -28.00 -19.12 -41.64
CA MET A 13 -28.46 -18.67 -40.32
C MET A 13 -27.85 -19.53 -39.20
N GLU A 14 -27.75 -20.84 -39.40
CA GLU A 14 -27.16 -21.76 -38.43
C GLU A 14 -25.67 -21.47 -38.19
N TYR A 15 -24.89 -21.28 -39.26
CA TYR A 15 -23.47 -20.90 -39.13
C TYR A 15 -23.27 -19.56 -38.42
N LEU A 16 -24.17 -18.59 -38.65
CA LEU A 16 -24.10 -17.27 -38.03
C LEU A 16 -24.45 -17.34 -36.54
N CYS A 17 -25.44 -18.16 -36.17
CA CYS A 17 -25.78 -18.45 -34.77
C CYS A 17 -24.64 -19.16 -34.03
N ILE A 18 -24.00 -20.16 -34.65
CA ILE A 18 -22.85 -20.86 -34.07
C ILE A 18 -21.67 -19.90 -33.88
N PHE A 19 -21.39 -19.06 -34.88
CA PHE A 19 -20.33 -18.05 -34.78
C PHE A 19 -20.60 -17.05 -33.65
N LEU A 20 -21.82 -16.52 -33.55
CA LEU A 20 -22.20 -15.62 -32.45
C LEU A 20 -22.12 -16.31 -31.09
N ALA A 21 -22.49 -17.58 -30.98
CA ALA A 21 -22.36 -18.35 -29.75
C ALA A 21 -20.89 -18.54 -29.34
N LEU A 22 -20.00 -18.85 -30.29
CA LEU A 22 -18.56 -18.97 -30.04
C LEU A 22 -17.95 -17.63 -29.62
N VAL A 23 -18.32 -16.53 -30.29
CA VAL A 23 -17.91 -15.17 -29.90
C VAL A 23 -18.44 -14.83 -28.51
N GLY A 24 -19.69 -15.14 -28.21
CA GLY A 24 -20.30 -14.93 -26.90
C GLY A 24 -19.58 -15.69 -25.79
N LEU A 25 -19.26 -16.97 -26.02
CA LEU A 25 -18.55 -17.81 -25.06
C LEU A 25 -17.10 -17.32 -24.85
N TRP A 26 -16.43 -16.91 -25.92
CA TRP A 26 -15.09 -16.33 -25.85
C TRP A 26 -15.08 -15.01 -25.07
N LEU A 27 -16.03 -14.12 -25.35
CA LEU A 27 -16.21 -12.89 -24.59
C LEU A 27 -16.48 -13.22 -23.12
N LEU A 28 -17.41 -14.11 -22.81
CA LEU A 28 -17.72 -14.50 -21.43
C LEU A 28 -16.49 -15.06 -20.69
N GLY A 29 -15.70 -15.90 -21.35
CA GLY A 29 -14.45 -16.44 -20.83
C GLY A 29 -13.41 -15.35 -20.53
N THR A 30 -13.22 -14.39 -21.44
CA THR A 30 -12.31 -13.25 -21.21
C THR A 30 -12.78 -12.35 -20.07
N TRP A 31 -14.09 -12.12 -19.95
CA TRP A 31 -14.68 -11.37 -18.84
C TRP A 31 -14.48 -12.09 -17.49
N TYR A 32 -14.73 -13.40 -17.45
CA TYR A 32 -14.55 -14.22 -16.25
C TYR A 32 -13.09 -14.26 -15.79
N TYR A 33 -12.16 -14.53 -16.71
CA TYR A 33 -10.73 -14.57 -16.41
C TYR A 33 -10.24 -13.23 -15.82
N ARG A 34 -10.66 -12.11 -16.43
CA ARG A 34 -10.30 -10.76 -15.93
C ARG A 34 -10.93 -10.45 -14.57
N ALA A 35 -12.17 -10.87 -14.35
CA ALA A 35 -12.83 -10.71 -13.05
C ALA A 35 -12.08 -11.49 -11.94
N GLN A 36 -11.60 -12.70 -12.24
CA GLN A 36 -10.76 -13.46 -11.31
C GLN A 36 -9.43 -12.75 -11.02
N GLN A 37 -8.73 -12.25 -12.04
CA GLN A 37 -7.48 -11.51 -11.85
C GLN A 37 -7.67 -10.27 -10.97
N LEU A 38 -8.72 -9.48 -11.20
CA LEU A 38 -9.02 -8.31 -10.37
C LEU A 38 -9.31 -8.69 -8.92
N LYS A 39 -10.01 -9.81 -8.70
CA LYS A 39 -10.29 -10.32 -7.34
C LYS A 39 -9.00 -10.74 -6.64
N GLU A 40 -8.12 -11.47 -7.31
CA GLU A 40 -6.84 -11.92 -6.76
C GLU A 40 -5.93 -10.71 -6.43
N LEU A 41 -5.81 -9.74 -7.34
CA LEU A 41 -5.04 -8.52 -7.11
C LEU A 41 -5.60 -7.69 -5.95
N SER A 42 -6.92 -7.58 -5.83
CA SER A 42 -7.55 -6.86 -4.71
C SER A 42 -7.26 -7.53 -3.37
N LEU A 43 -7.34 -8.86 -3.31
CA LEU A 43 -7.08 -9.62 -2.09
C LEU A 43 -5.61 -9.53 -1.69
N ARG A 44 -4.70 -9.61 -2.66
CA ARG A 44 -3.26 -9.42 -2.44
C ARG A 44 -2.96 -8.01 -1.94
N SER A 45 -3.50 -6.97 -2.57
CA SER A 45 -3.27 -5.58 -2.16
C SER A 45 -3.78 -5.32 -0.73
N THR A 46 -4.95 -5.83 -0.36
CA THR A 46 -5.47 -5.73 1.01
C THR A 46 -4.61 -6.46 2.03
N ALA A 47 -4.13 -7.67 1.72
CA ALA A 47 -3.26 -8.42 2.62
C ALA A 47 -1.92 -7.70 2.85
N GLU A 48 -1.31 -7.20 1.77
CA GLU A 48 -0.04 -6.46 1.83
C GLU A 48 -0.19 -5.13 2.58
N PHE A 49 -1.31 -4.42 2.41
CA PHE A 49 -1.59 -3.22 3.20
C PHE A 49 -1.78 -3.54 4.68
N GLY A 50 -2.44 -4.66 5.01
CA GLY A 50 -2.59 -5.12 6.39
C GLY A 50 -1.24 -5.41 7.05
N GLU A 51 -0.33 -6.05 6.32
CA GLU A 51 1.03 -6.32 6.81
C GLU A 51 1.84 -5.01 6.94
N LEU A 52 1.75 -4.11 5.96
CA LEU A 52 2.36 -2.79 6.04
C LEU A 52 1.88 -2.01 7.28
N LYS A 53 0.56 -2.02 7.54
CA LYS A 53 -0.04 -1.42 8.74
C LYS A 53 0.56 -2.00 10.02
N ARG A 54 0.73 -3.32 10.09
CA ARG A 54 1.37 -4.01 11.24
C ARG A 54 2.80 -3.53 11.46
N GLN A 55 3.57 -3.37 10.38
CA GLN A 55 4.96 -2.94 10.45
C GLN A 55 5.10 -1.47 10.87
N LEU A 56 4.22 -0.59 10.38
CA LEU A 56 4.15 0.81 10.78
C LEU A 56 3.80 0.96 12.27
N THR A 57 2.81 0.22 12.75
CA THR A 57 2.48 0.17 14.19
C THR A 57 3.65 -0.33 15.03
N ASN A 58 4.34 -1.39 14.57
CA ASN A 58 5.53 -1.89 15.28
C ASN A 58 6.62 -0.82 15.40
N ARG A 59 6.83 -0.03 14.35
CA ARG A 59 7.77 1.10 14.40
C ARG A 59 7.35 2.16 15.43
N HIS A 60 6.07 2.54 15.47
CA HIS A 60 5.55 3.52 16.46
C HIS A 60 5.78 3.05 17.90
N VAL A 61 5.58 1.76 18.16
CA VAL A 61 5.88 1.13 19.46
C VAL A 61 7.37 1.26 19.80
N ILE A 62 8.27 0.96 18.86
CA ILE A 62 9.72 1.07 19.09
C ILE A 62 10.13 2.53 19.34
N VAL A 63 9.58 3.50 18.59
CA VAL A 63 9.86 4.94 18.80
C VAL A 63 9.42 5.37 20.20
N THR A 64 8.26 4.92 20.65
CA THR A 64 7.74 5.22 21.99
C THR A 64 8.64 4.63 23.08
N HIS A 65 9.06 3.36 22.93
CA HIS A 65 10.01 2.73 23.85
C HIS A 65 11.38 3.40 23.86
N LEU A 66 11.86 3.87 22.71
CA LEU A 66 13.09 4.65 22.62
C LEU A 66 12.95 5.95 23.42
N ALA A 67 11.86 6.69 23.23
CA ALA A 67 11.60 7.93 23.97
C ALA A 67 11.54 7.72 25.50
N ASP A 68 11.02 6.57 25.95
CA ASP A 68 10.92 6.21 27.36
C ASP A 68 12.25 5.76 27.96
N SER A 69 13.11 5.13 27.15
CA SER A 69 14.42 4.62 27.58
C SER A 69 15.48 5.71 27.78
N ILE A 70 15.19 6.94 27.32
CA ILE A 70 16.12 8.07 27.39
C ILE A 70 15.95 8.79 28.73
N PRO A 71 17.04 9.16 29.43
CA PRO A 71 16.95 9.88 30.70
C PRO A 71 16.39 11.30 30.48
N GLY A 72 15.60 11.81 31.43
CA GLY A 72 15.01 13.15 31.33
C GLY A 72 16.03 14.30 31.31
N SER A 73 17.27 14.02 31.67
CA SER A 73 18.41 14.94 31.60
C SER A 73 19.07 15.01 30.22
N PHE A 74 18.71 14.10 29.29
CA PHE A 74 19.25 14.08 27.94
C PHE A 74 18.53 15.11 27.07
N ASP A 75 19.34 16.05 26.56
CA ASP A 75 19.00 17.14 25.63
C ASP A 75 17.81 18.02 26.08
N PRO A 76 18.06 19.22 26.66
CA PRO A 76 17.00 20.14 27.05
C PRO A 76 16.20 20.70 25.85
N ASN A 77 16.70 20.56 24.62
CA ASN A 77 16.01 20.96 23.40
C ASN A 77 15.19 19.80 22.79
N PHE A 78 15.38 18.57 23.26
CA PHE A 78 14.62 17.44 22.77
C PHE A 78 13.20 17.44 23.34
N GLU A 79 12.23 17.81 22.52
CA GLU A 79 10.82 17.82 22.86
C GLU A 79 10.25 16.38 22.87
N ARG A 80 10.56 15.61 23.92
CA ARG A 80 10.03 14.24 24.11
C ARG A 80 8.50 14.19 24.00
N GLN A 81 7.84 15.23 24.51
CA GLN A 81 6.39 15.37 24.45
C GLN A 81 5.91 15.52 22.99
N LYS A 82 6.62 16.29 22.16
CA LYS A 82 6.32 16.41 20.73
C LYS A 82 6.50 15.09 19.99
N LEU A 83 7.56 14.33 20.27
CA LEU A 83 7.75 13.01 19.65
C LEU A 83 6.58 12.07 19.99
N ARG A 84 6.12 12.07 21.24
CA ARG A 84 4.95 11.28 21.67
C ARG A 84 3.67 11.73 20.97
N GLU A 85 3.44 13.03 20.88
CA GLU A 85 2.25 13.60 20.22
C GLU A 85 2.22 13.26 18.73
N VAL A 86 3.35 13.41 18.03
CA VAL A 86 3.47 13.07 16.61
C VAL A 86 3.33 11.56 16.40
N SER A 87 3.93 10.73 17.27
CA SER A 87 3.79 9.28 17.21
C SER A 87 2.34 8.85 17.39
N GLN A 88 1.65 9.38 18.40
CA GLN A 88 0.24 9.07 18.64
C GLN A 88 -0.64 9.53 17.48
N THR A 89 -0.41 10.74 16.96
CA THR A 89 -1.17 11.26 15.82
C THR A 89 -0.97 10.42 14.55
N ALA A 90 0.25 9.94 14.31
CA ALA A 90 0.55 9.04 13.20
C ALA A 90 -0.13 7.68 13.40
N GLU A 91 -0.12 7.12 14.61
CA GLU A 91 -0.80 5.87 14.94
C GLU A 91 -2.32 5.98 14.79
N ASP A 92 -2.92 7.06 15.31
CA ASP A 92 -4.34 7.34 15.20
C ASP A 92 -4.75 7.47 13.73
N SER A 93 -3.97 8.21 12.92
CA SER A 93 -4.18 8.35 11.48
C SER A 93 -4.07 7.02 10.73
N LEU A 94 -3.14 6.15 11.13
CA LEU A 94 -3.02 4.80 10.57
C LEU A 94 -4.21 3.91 10.95
N SER A 95 -4.70 4.04 12.18
CA SER A 95 -5.76 3.20 12.74
C SER A 95 -7.07 3.31 11.96
N ILE A 96 -7.40 4.53 11.49
CA ILE A 96 -8.64 4.85 10.75
C ILE A 96 -8.63 4.39 9.29
N ILE A 97 -7.48 3.98 8.74
CA ILE A 97 -7.39 3.49 7.36
C ILE A 97 -7.91 2.05 7.31
N ASP A 98 -8.98 1.84 6.52
CA ASP A 98 -9.49 0.50 6.19
C ASP A 98 -8.59 -0.15 5.12
N PRO A 99 -7.92 -1.28 5.43
CA PRO A 99 -7.10 -2.01 4.46
C PRO A 99 -7.84 -2.49 3.20
N ARG A 100 -9.16 -2.65 3.28
CA ARG A 100 -9.98 -3.11 2.15
C ARG A 100 -10.26 -2.00 1.15
N ARG A 101 -10.29 -0.75 1.62
CA ARG A 101 -10.64 0.44 0.84
C ARG A 101 -9.88 1.66 1.39
N PRO A 102 -8.56 1.71 1.22
CA PRO A 102 -7.79 2.82 1.75
C PRO A 102 -8.14 4.10 0.98
N SER A 103 -8.56 5.16 1.71
CA SER A 103 -8.83 6.46 1.09
C SER A 103 -7.54 7.17 0.75
N ALA A 104 -7.47 7.75 -0.46
CA ALA A 104 -6.36 8.60 -0.90
C ALA A 104 -6.03 9.71 0.10
N ASP A 105 -7.05 10.37 0.63
CA ASP A 105 -6.87 11.49 1.56
C ASP A 105 -6.30 11.00 2.90
N GLN A 106 -6.78 9.85 3.40
CA GLN A 106 -6.28 9.25 4.63
C GLN A 106 -4.85 8.75 4.48
N ILE A 107 -4.51 8.13 3.33
CA ILE A 107 -3.14 7.71 3.03
C ILE A 107 -2.19 8.91 3.00
N ARG A 108 -2.58 10.01 2.34
CA ARG A 108 -1.75 11.21 2.24
C ARG A 108 -1.56 11.86 3.60
N GLU A 109 -2.64 12.00 4.37
CA GLU A 109 -2.58 12.53 5.73
C GLU A 109 -1.64 11.70 6.59
N PHE A 110 -1.81 10.37 6.59
CA PHE A 110 -0.91 9.47 7.30
C PHE A 110 0.54 9.62 6.83
N ALA A 111 0.80 9.64 5.52
CA ALA A 111 2.15 9.79 4.99
C ALA A 111 2.80 11.10 5.45
N CYS A 112 2.07 12.21 5.51
CA CYS A 112 2.58 13.46 6.07
C CYS A 112 2.97 13.33 7.54
N ARG A 113 2.12 12.71 8.37
CA ARG A 113 2.41 12.46 9.79
C ARG A 113 3.59 11.51 9.99
N GLU A 114 3.67 10.49 9.15
CA GLU A 114 4.71 9.47 9.21
C GLU A 114 6.09 10.02 8.82
N ARG A 115 6.13 10.96 7.87
CA ARG A 115 7.33 11.73 7.52
C ARG A 115 7.77 12.64 8.67
N GLU A 116 6.84 13.34 9.32
CA GLU A 116 7.13 14.15 10.49
C GLU A 116 7.74 13.30 11.63
N LEU A 117 7.14 12.14 11.90
CA LEU A 117 7.66 11.17 12.88
C LEU A 117 9.07 10.68 12.52
N LEU A 118 9.32 10.38 11.24
CA LEU A 118 10.63 9.95 10.74
C LEU A 118 11.72 10.99 10.96
N ILE A 119 11.42 12.26 10.68
CA ILE A 119 12.36 13.37 10.85
C ILE A 119 12.75 13.48 12.32
N LEU A 120 11.76 13.56 13.22
CA LEU A 120 12.02 13.66 14.66
C LEU A 120 12.75 12.44 15.22
N THR A 121 12.42 11.24 14.73
CA THR A 121 13.11 10.01 15.15
C THR A 121 14.56 10.00 14.67
N ARG A 122 14.84 10.45 13.44
CA ARG A 122 16.22 10.56 12.92
C ARG A 122 17.04 11.58 13.69
N GLU A 123 16.46 12.74 13.98
CA GLU A 123 17.09 13.78 14.82
C GLU A 123 17.44 13.22 16.20
N LEU A 124 16.49 12.55 16.85
CA LEU A 124 16.72 11.88 18.14
C LEU A 124 17.87 10.87 18.07
N VAL A 125 17.84 9.96 17.09
CA VAL A 125 18.89 8.94 16.92
C VAL A 125 20.25 9.57 16.67
N ASN A 126 20.31 10.67 15.91
CA ASN A 126 21.55 11.40 15.68
C ASN A 126 22.07 12.06 16.98
N SER A 127 21.21 12.70 17.76
CA SER A 127 21.58 13.25 19.07
C SER A 127 22.09 12.16 20.02
N ILE A 128 21.42 11.00 20.06
CA ILE A 128 21.84 9.85 20.88
C ILE A 128 23.24 9.39 20.50
N LYS A 129 23.54 9.32 19.19
CA LYS A 129 24.87 8.90 18.70
C LYS A 129 26.00 9.84 19.11
N THR A 130 25.69 11.10 19.43
CA THR A 130 26.69 12.06 19.94
C THR A 130 26.97 11.92 21.43
N GLU A 131 26.13 11.18 22.17
CA GLU A 131 26.23 10.96 23.61
C GLU A 131 26.72 9.52 23.89
N ASP A 132 27.96 9.41 24.35
CA ASP A 132 28.71 8.15 24.40
C ASP A 132 28.13 7.15 25.42
N GLU A 133 27.59 7.63 26.54
CA GLU A 133 26.93 6.77 27.54
C GLU A 133 25.57 6.27 27.06
N LEU A 134 24.80 7.11 26.38
CA LEU A 134 23.46 6.77 25.92
C LEU A 134 23.48 5.88 24.69
N SER A 135 24.41 6.12 23.76
CA SER A 135 24.59 5.30 22.55
C SER A 135 24.98 3.86 22.85
N ARG A 136 25.63 3.61 24.01
CA ARG A 136 26.04 2.27 24.48
C ARG A 136 25.01 1.62 25.41
N ALA A 137 23.96 2.34 25.81
CA ALA A 137 22.92 1.78 26.65
C ALA A 137 22.16 0.70 25.89
N HIS A 138 22.17 -0.53 26.42
CA HIS A 138 21.62 -1.71 25.75
C HIS A 138 20.19 -1.52 25.21
N LEU A 139 19.31 -0.89 26.00
CA LEU A 139 17.93 -0.63 25.59
C LEU A 139 17.84 0.34 24.40
N VAL A 140 18.69 1.38 24.39
CA VAL A 140 18.75 2.36 23.31
C VAL A 140 19.31 1.74 22.04
N THR A 141 20.41 0.99 22.13
CA THR A 141 20.99 0.26 21.00
C THR A 141 19.98 -0.72 20.40
N SER A 142 19.29 -1.50 21.25
CA SER A 142 18.27 -2.46 20.81
C SER A 142 17.09 -1.79 20.10
N CYS A 143 16.64 -0.62 20.59
CA CYS A 143 15.59 0.15 19.92
C CYS A 143 16.05 0.68 18.57
N ILE A 144 17.28 1.20 18.45
CA ILE A 144 17.83 1.70 17.17
C ILE A 144 17.93 0.57 16.15
N GLU A 145 18.48 -0.59 16.54
CA GLU A 145 18.51 -1.76 15.65
C GLU A 145 17.10 -2.23 15.25
N GLY A 146 16.15 -2.18 16.20
CA GLY A 146 14.74 -2.47 15.95
C GLY A 146 14.13 -1.53 14.92
N LEU A 147 14.42 -0.23 15.02
CA LEU A 147 13.98 0.78 14.05
C LEU A 147 14.57 0.52 12.66
N ASP A 148 15.86 0.20 12.57
CA ASP A 148 16.50 -0.09 11.28
C ASP A 148 15.87 -1.31 10.60
N ARG A 149 15.62 -2.39 11.36
CA ARG A 149 14.92 -3.58 10.86
C ARG A 149 13.48 -3.25 10.43
N ALA A 150 12.75 -2.49 11.23
CA ALA A 150 11.38 -2.09 10.93
C ALA A 150 11.31 -1.23 9.65
N ASN A 151 12.22 -0.26 9.50
CA ASN A 151 12.30 0.59 8.31
C ASN A 151 12.57 -0.22 7.04
N ALA A 152 13.49 -1.18 7.09
CA ALA A 152 13.76 -2.08 5.96
C ALA A 152 12.52 -2.91 5.58
N GLN A 153 11.78 -3.43 6.56
CA GLN A 153 10.54 -4.17 6.31
C GLN A 153 9.44 -3.28 5.74
N ILE A 154 9.27 -2.06 6.26
CA ILE A 154 8.31 -1.07 5.76
C ILE A 154 8.60 -0.72 4.29
N GLY A 155 9.87 -0.47 3.93
CA GLY A 155 10.25 -0.20 2.54
C GLY A 155 9.88 -1.34 1.59
N ASN A 156 10.20 -2.58 1.99
CA ASN A 156 9.84 -3.77 1.20
C ASN A 156 8.32 -3.92 1.01
N HIS A 157 7.54 -3.82 2.09
CA HIS A 157 6.08 -3.95 2.02
C HIS A 157 5.41 -2.79 1.28
N THR A 158 5.96 -1.58 1.37
CA THR A 158 5.51 -0.41 0.61
C THR A 158 5.69 -0.65 -0.89
N SER A 159 6.85 -1.15 -1.31
CA SER A 159 7.12 -1.50 -2.71
C SER A 159 6.18 -2.58 -3.25
N ILE A 160 5.93 -3.64 -2.47
CA ILE A 160 5.02 -4.73 -2.85
C ILE A 160 3.58 -4.23 -2.96
N TYR A 161 3.11 -3.44 -1.98
CA TYR A 161 1.78 -2.84 -2.00
C TYR A 161 1.61 -1.92 -3.21
N ASN A 162 2.56 -1.01 -3.46
CA ASN A 162 2.51 -0.07 -4.58
C ASN A 162 2.50 -0.79 -5.93
N THR A 163 3.32 -1.82 -6.09
CA THR A 163 3.32 -2.65 -7.31
C THR A 163 1.97 -3.33 -7.52
N SER A 164 1.37 -3.86 -6.44
CA SER A 164 0.05 -4.51 -6.50
C SER A 164 -1.08 -3.52 -6.80
N ALA A 165 -1.04 -2.32 -6.19
CA ALA A 165 -1.99 -1.25 -6.42
C ALA A 165 -1.94 -0.75 -7.88
N LEU A 166 -0.73 -0.54 -8.42
CA LEU A 166 -0.51 -0.18 -9.83
C LEU A 166 -1.02 -1.27 -10.79
N ALA A 167 -0.74 -2.55 -10.50
CA ALA A 167 -1.23 -3.67 -11.31
C ALA A 167 -2.77 -3.72 -11.34
N TYR A 168 -3.41 -3.50 -10.19
CA TYR A 168 -4.88 -3.41 -10.08
C TYR A 168 -5.43 -2.23 -10.90
N GLN A 169 -4.85 -1.03 -10.75
CA GLN A 169 -5.25 0.15 -11.50
C GLN A 169 -5.10 -0.05 -13.02
N ASN A 170 -3.99 -0.63 -13.48
CA ASN A 170 -3.75 -0.89 -14.91
C ASN A 170 -4.75 -1.91 -15.48
N THR A 171 -5.04 -2.98 -14.73
CA THR A 171 -6.02 -4.01 -15.14
C THR A 171 -7.44 -3.43 -15.18
N LYS A 172 -7.77 -2.53 -14.25
CA LYS A 172 -9.07 -1.83 -14.21
C LYS A 172 -9.19 -0.77 -15.31
N ARG A 173 -8.11 -0.07 -15.66
CA ARG A 173 -8.11 0.96 -16.72
C ARG A 173 -8.20 0.36 -18.12
N THR A 174 -7.60 -0.81 -18.35
CA THR A 174 -7.65 -1.52 -19.62
C THR A 174 -9.01 -2.19 -19.90
N SER A 175 -9.87 -2.34 -18.89
CA SER A 175 -11.21 -2.93 -19.04
C SER A 175 -12.31 -1.94 -19.44
N PHE A 176 -12.16 -0.66 -19.08
CA PHE A 176 -13.13 0.40 -19.39
C PHE A 176 -12.61 1.34 -20.48
N LEU A 177 -12.83 0.98 -21.74
CA LEU A 177 -12.81 1.95 -22.83
C LEU A 177 -13.91 3.01 -22.54
N ARG A 178 -13.47 4.19 -22.11
CA ARG A 178 -14.22 5.47 -22.02
C ARG A 178 -14.91 5.74 -20.66
N GLN A 179 -14.49 6.85 -20.03
CA GLN A 179 -15.12 7.55 -18.88
C GLN A 179 -15.02 6.85 -17.51
N ARG A 180 -14.83 7.51 -16.36
CA ARG A 180 -14.81 8.92 -15.92
C ARG A 180 -14.14 8.87 -14.53
N LYS A 181 -13.26 9.83 -14.18
CA LYS A 181 -12.67 10.08 -12.83
C LYS A 181 -13.07 9.04 -11.77
N SER A 182 -12.43 7.86 -11.77
CA SER A 182 -12.63 6.88 -10.69
C SER A 182 -11.98 7.48 -9.45
N LYS A 183 -12.74 7.63 -8.36
CA LYS A 183 -12.15 7.69 -7.02
C LYS A 183 -11.21 6.47 -6.93
N GLU A 184 -9.91 6.72 -6.75
CA GLU A 184 -8.90 5.67 -6.72
C GLU A 184 -9.16 4.79 -5.50
N GLU A 185 -9.39 3.50 -5.71
CA GLU A 185 -9.75 2.53 -4.66
C GLU A 185 -8.49 2.00 -3.94
N PHE A 186 -7.33 2.17 -4.58
CA PHE A 186 -6.00 1.92 -4.02
C PHE A 186 -5.10 3.07 -4.44
N THR A 187 -4.54 3.78 -3.46
CA THR A 187 -3.62 4.90 -3.69
C THR A 187 -2.20 4.43 -3.41
N ILE A 188 -1.25 4.94 -4.21
CA ILE A 188 0.18 4.71 -4.00
C ILE A 188 0.56 5.29 -2.64
N PHE A 189 1.28 4.49 -1.87
CA PHE A 189 1.75 4.84 -0.55
C PHE A 189 3.18 5.36 -0.66
N ASP A 190 3.36 6.64 -0.36
CA ASP A 190 4.62 7.33 -0.55
C ASP A 190 5.16 7.88 0.77
N ILE A 191 5.93 7.05 1.48
CA ILE A 191 6.59 7.42 2.74
C ILE A 191 8.03 7.91 2.49
N GLU A 192 8.62 7.58 1.34
CA GLU A 192 10.01 7.93 1.03
C GLU A 192 10.13 9.34 0.42
N ASP A 193 11.25 10.01 0.74
CA ASP A 193 11.87 11.00 -0.13
C ASP A 193 13.07 10.31 -0.82
#